data_AF-A0A1M3PGP5-F1
#
_entry.id   AF-A0A1M3PGP5-F1
#
_cell.length_a   1.000
_cell.length_b   1.000
_cell.length_c   1.000
_cell.angle_alpha   90.00
_cell.angle_beta   90.00
_cell.angle_gamma   90.00
#
_symmetry.space_group_name_H-M   'P 1'
#
loop_
_entity.id
_entity.type
_entity.pdbx_description
1 polymer ?
#
loop_
_entity_poly.entity_id
_entity_poly.type
_entity_poly.pdbx_seq_one_letter_code
_entity_poly.pdbx_strand_id
1 'polypeptide(L)'
;MDRIWIGLGAVAGLTAVGMAAAAAHLPLSPAALAMLREAVQMQGWHALALLFTGLWAAGQPGRRLPHLAGLAFTAGLLLFCGAVYMQALNGVRLPSVAPTGGTLLMAGWALLGLSALRRR
;
A
#
# COMPACT_ATOMS: atom_id res chain seq x y z
N MET A 1 -1.75 -17.32 -8.54
CA MET A 1 -2.22 -15.94 -8.22
C MET A 1 -1.31 -15.25 -7.19
N ASP A 2 -0.10 -15.75 -7.02
CA ASP A 2 0.92 -15.36 -6.03
C ASP A 2 1.89 -14.34 -6.65
N ARG A 3 2.31 -14.58 -7.91
CA ARG A 3 3.14 -13.65 -8.71
C ARG A 3 2.52 -12.26 -8.90
N ILE A 4 1.19 -12.15 -8.87
CA ILE A 4 0.50 -10.86 -9.02
C ILE A 4 0.83 -9.92 -7.86
N TRP A 5 0.97 -10.44 -6.63
CA TRP A 5 1.32 -9.63 -5.46
C TRP A 5 2.75 -9.12 -5.54
N ILE A 6 3.66 -9.94 -6.07
CA ILE A 6 5.03 -9.51 -6.34
C ILE A 6 5.03 -8.38 -7.38
N GLY A 7 4.30 -8.56 -8.49
CA GLY A 7 4.16 -7.52 -9.52
C GLY A 7 3.59 -6.21 -8.98
N LEU A 8 2.51 -6.29 -8.20
CA LEU A 8 1.88 -5.12 -7.57
C LEU A 8 2.78 -4.46 -6.53
N GLY A 9 3.50 -5.23 -5.72
CA GLY A 9 4.50 -4.72 -4.79
C GLY A 9 5.65 -4.01 -5.49
N ALA A 10 6.12 -4.54 -6.62
CA ALA A 10 7.16 -3.89 -7.43
C ALA A 10 6.67 -2.57 -8.04
N VAL A 11 5.44 -2.53 -8.58
CA VAL A 11 4.83 -1.29 -9.09
C VAL A 11 4.64 -0.27 -7.97
N ALA A 12 4.16 -0.71 -6.80
CA ALA A 12 4.00 0.15 -5.64
C ALA A 12 5.34 0.72 -5.17
N GLY A 13 6.42 -0.07 -5.14
CA GLY A 13 7.76 0.39 -4.81
C GLY A 13 8.31 1.39 -5.84
N LEU A 14 8.16 1.10 -7.13
CA LEU A 14 8.58 1.99 -8.22
C LEU A 14 7.87 3.35 -8.13
N THR A 15 6.56 3.34 -7.93
CA THR A 15 5.79 4.57 -7.80
C THR A 15 6.09 5.31 -6.49
N ALA A 16 6.37 4.61 -5.38
CA ALA A 16 6.80 5.25 -4.13
C ALA A 16 8.14 5.99 -4.32
N VAL A 17 9.09 5.41 -5.06
CA VAL A 17 10.36 6.08 -5.39
C VAL A 17 10.12 7.31 -6.28
N GLY A 18 9.25 7.20 -7.29
CA GLY A 18 8.87 8.35 -8.12
C GLY A 18 8.24 9.49 -7.30
N MET A 19 7.36 9.16 -6.36
CA MET A 19 6.72 10.13 -5.47
C MET A 19 7.69 10.71 -4.43
N ALA A 20 8.67 9.93 -3.97
CA ALA A 20 9.77 10.42 -3.12
C ALA A 20 10.63 11.46 -3.88
N ALA A 21 10.93 11.20 -5.15
CA ALA A 21 11.64 12.16 -6.00
C ALA A 21 10.82 13.44 -6.22
N ALA A 22 9.50 13.30 -6.45
CA ALA A 22 8.60 14.44 -6.52
C ALA A 22 8.61 15.28 -5.23
N ALA A 23 8.61 14.64 -4.06
CA ALA A 23 8.71 15.32 -2.77
C ALA A 23 10.05 16.07 -2.57
N ALA A 24 11.13 15.64 -3.24
CA ALA A 24 12.44 16.26 -3.14
C ALA A 24 12.64 17.42 -4.12
N HIS A 25 11.88 17.46 -5.23
CA HIS A 25 12.18 18.36 -6.35
C HIS A 25 11.02 19.28 -6.73
N LEU A 26 9.78 18.97 -6.36
CA LEU A 26 8.65 19.87 -6.63
C LEU A 26 8.59 20.99 -5.58
N PRO A 27 8.27 22.23 -5.99
CA PRO A 27 8.09 23.35 -5.08
C PRO A 27 6.73 23.26 -4.37
N LEU A 28 6.66 22.41 -3.34
CA LEU A 28 5.45 22.18 -2.54
C LEU A 28 5.44 23.05 -1.28
N SER A 29 4.25 23.43 -0.82
CA SER A 29 4.09 24.04 0.49
C SER A 29 4.52 23.06 1.60
N PRO A 30 4.94 23.53 2.79
CA PRO A 30 5.33 22.65 3.89
C PRO A 30 4.25 21.62 4.27
N ALA A 31 2.97 22.02 4.23
CA ALA A 31 1.85 21.14 4.50
C ALA A 31 1.68 20.06 3.42
N ALA A 32 1.74 20.42 2.14
CA ALA A 32 1.66 19.47 1.04
C ALA A 32 2.85 18.50 1.03
N LEU A 33 4.06 18.99 1.33
CA LEU A 33 5.25 18.16 1.44
C LEU A 33 5.14 17.13 2.57
N ALA A 34 4.63 17.54 3.74
CA ALA A 34 4.41 16.63 4.86
C ALA A 34 3.43 15.51 4.49
N MET A 35 2.30 15.87 3.87
CA MET A 35 1.32 14.90 3.38
C MET A 35 1.89 13.93 2.36
N LEU A 36 2.66 14.45 1.39
CA LEU A 36 3.29 13.64 0.36
C LEU A 36 4.29 12.63 0.96
N ARG A 37 5.11 13.06 1.93
CA ARG A 37 6.08 12.19 2.62
C ARG A 37 5.40 11.08 3.42
N GLU A 38 4.31 11.38 4.12
CA GLU A 38 3.51 10.38 4.85
C GLU A 38 2.97 9.31 3.90
N ALA A 39 2.38 9.73 2.76
CA ALA A 39 1.86 8.79 1.78
C ALA A 39 2.96 7.96 1.11
N VAL A 40 4.13 8.56 0.81
CA VAL A 40 5.31 7.84 0.29
C VAL A 40 5.78 6.78 1.28
N GLN A 41 5.88 7.12 2.57
CA GLN A 41 6.30 6.17 3.60
C GLN A 41 5.31 5.02 3.72
N MET A 42 4.01 5.32 3.79
CA MET A 42 2.97 4.31 3.82
C MET A 42 2.99 3.42 2.58
N GLN A 43 3.19 4.00 1.39
CA GLN A 43 3.29 3.24 0.16
C GLN A 43 4.50 2.30 0.15
N GLY A 44 5.66 2.78 0.59
CA GLY A 44 6.89 1.99 0.66
C GLY A 44 6.75 0.77 1.58
N TRP A 45 6.21 0.95 2.79
CA TRP A 45 5.99 -0.16 3.73
C TRP A 45 5.07 -1.24 3.15
N HIS A 46 3.99 -0.83 2.48
CA HIS A 46 3.02 -1.78 1.95
C HIS A 46 3.43 -2.37 0.60
N ALA A 47 4.34 -1.73 -0.15
CA ALA A 47 5.03 -2.35 -1.27
C ALA A 47 5.85 -3.56 -0.80
N LEU A 48 6.64 -3.39 0.27
CA LEU A 48 7.40 -4.50 0.89
C LEU A 48 6.47 -5.59 1.43
N ALA A 49 5.37 -5.19 2.08
CA ALA A 49 4.36 -6.14 2.54
C ALA A 49 3.73 -6.95 1.39
N LEU A 50 3.45 -6.33 0.23
CA LEU A 50 2.95 -7.02 -0.96
C LEU A 50 3.96 -8.00 -1.55
N LEU A 51 5.23 -7.60 -1.65
CA LEU A 51 6.32 -8.49 -2.08
C LEU A 51 6.41 -9.72 -1.15
N PHE A 52 6.43 -9.49 0.16
CA PHE A 52 6.42 -10.56 1.15
C PHE A 52 5.17 -11.45 1.04
N THR A 53 3.99 -10.85 0.88
CA THR A 53 2.72 -11.58 0.73
C THR A 53 2.75 -12.49 -0.49
N GLY A 54 3.36 -12.07 -1.60
CA GLY A 54 3.56 -12.90 -2.78
C GLY A 54 4.44 -14.11 -2.51
N LEU A 55 5.61 -13.90 -1.88
CA LEU A 55 6.53 -14.97 -1.50
C LEU A 55 5.88 -15.95 -0.52
N TRP A 56 5.17 -15.42 0.47
CA TRP A 56 4.45 -16.20 1.47
C TRP A 56 3.31 -17.03 0.87
N ALA A 57 2.54 -16.45 -0.05
CA ALA A 57 1.47 -17.17 -0.75
C ALA A 57 2.01 -18.33 -1.60
N ALA A 58 3.18 -18.17 -2.23
CA ALA A 58 3.82 -19.23 -3.02
C ALA A 58 4.16 -20.47 -2.16
N GLY A 59 4.53 -20.29 -0.89
CA GLY A 59 4.76 -21.39 0.06
C GLY A 59 3.48 -22.01 0.66
N GLN A 60 2.30 -21.46 0.35
CA GLN A 60 1.02 -21.84 0.94
C GLN A 60 -0.05 -22.14 -0.13
N PRO A 61 0.19 -23.12 -1.03
CA PRO A 61 -0.73 -23.40 -2.14
C PRO A 61 -2.14 -23.74 -1.64
N GLY A 62 -3.15 -23.16 -2.30
CA GLY A 62 -4.56 -23.35 -1.98
C GLY A 62 -5.11 -22.51 -0.82
N ARG A 63 -4.26 -21.78 -0.07
CA ARG A 63 -4.72 -20.98 1.07
C ARG A 63 -5.20 -19.60 0.63
N ARG A 64 -6.43 -19.24 1.03
CA ARG A 64 -7.07 -17.97 0.64
C ARG A 64 -6.57 -16.75 1.40
N LEU A 65 -6.16 -16.91 2.67
CA LEU A 65 -5.81 -15.81 3.56
C LEU A 65 -4.67 -14.91 3.03
N PRO A 66 -3.54 -15.43 2.52
CA PRO A 66 -2.50 -14.59 1.91
C PRO A 66 -3.01 -13.77 0.72
N HIS A 67 -3.90 -14.33 -0.11
CA HIS A 67 -4.48 -13.60 -1.23
C HIS A 67 -5.45 -12.50 -0.80
N LEU A 68 -6.23 -12.73 0.27
CA LEU A 68 -7.08 -11.69 0.85
C LEU A 68 -6.24 -10.55 1.46
N ALA A 69 -5.11 -10.88 2.10
CA ALA A 69 -4.15 -9.88 2.57
C ALA A 69 -3.59 -9.04 1.41
N GLY A 70 -3.16 -9.69 0.32
CA GLY A 70 -2.65 -9.01 -0.87
C GLY A 70 -3.69 -8.09 -1.52
N LEU A 71 -4.95 -8.52 -1.59
CA LEU A 71 -6.05 -7.70 -2.08
C LEU A 71 -6.31 -6.47 -1.17
N ALA A 72 -6.36 -6.69 0.15
CA ALA A 72 -6.58 -5.62 1.13
C ALA A 72 -5.45 -4.59 1.11
N PHE A 73 -4.19 -5.03 1.03
CA PHE A 73 -3.06 -4.12 0.86
C PHE A 73 -3.14 -3.33 -0.44
N THR A 74 -3.44 -3.99 -1.57
CA THR A 74 -3.52 -3.31 -2.87
C THR A 74 -4.63 -2.26 -2.89
N ALA A 75 -5.84 -2.63 -2.47
CA ALA A 75 -6.96 -1.70 -2.42
C ALA A 75 -6.72 -0.58 -1.40
N GLY A 76 -6.18 -0.90 -0.22
CA GLY A 76 -5.83 0.08 0.80
C GLY A 76 -4.77 1.08 0.32
N LEU A 77 -3.76 0.61 -0.43
CA LEU A 77 -2.71 1.46 -0.99
C LEU A 77 -3.28 2.46 -1.99
N LEU A 78 -4.13 1.99 -2.92
CA LEU A 78 -4.74 2.84 -3.94
C LEU A 78 -5.65 3.91 -3.31
N LEU A 79 -6.49 3.53 -2.35
CA LEU A 79 -7.39 4.48 -1.68
C LEU A 79 -6.62 5.46 -0.78
N PHE A 80 -5.74 4.96 0.09
CA PHE A 80 -5.00 5.79 1.03
C PHE A 80 -4.00 6.70 0.31
N CYS A 81 -3.02 6.10 -0.39
CA CYS A 81 -1.94 6.87 -1.01
C CYS A 81 -2.46 7.71 -2.16
N GLY A 82 -3.38 7.17 -2.97
CA GLY A 82 -4.02 7.92 -4.05
C GLY A 82 -4.75 9.17 -3.56
N ALA A 83 -5.57 9.06 -2.51
CA ALA A 83 -6.28 10.22 -1.96
C ALA A 83 -5.34 11.27 -1.37
N VAL A 84 -4.30 10.84 -0.65
CA VAL A 84 -3.33 11.78 -0.04
C VAL A 84 -2.46 12.45 -1.12
N TYR A 85 -2.05 11.73 -2.17
CA TYR A 85 -1.33 12.32 -3.29
C TYR A 85 -2.18 13.32 -4.08
N MET A 86 -3.44 13.00 -4.36
CA MET A 86 -4.37 13.93 -5.01
C MET A 86 -4.52 15.22 -4.19
N GLN A 87 -4.59 15.09 -2.86
CA GLN A 87 -4.69 16.25 -1.98
C GLN A 87 -3.37 17.05 -1.93
N ALA A 88 -2.22 16.37 -1.85
CA ALA A 88 -0.92 17.02 -1.76
C ALA A 88 -0.49 17.73 -3.06
N LEU A 89 -0.75 17.11 -4.22
CA LEU A 89 -0.30 17.61 -5.52
C LEU A 89 -1.33 18.51 -6.21
N ASN A 90 -2.62 18.22 -6.05
CA ASN A 90 -3.69 18.91 -6.78
C ASN A 90 -4.62 19.71 -5.87
N GLY A 91 -4.46 19.63 -4.54
CA GLY A 91 -5.35 20.28 -3.58
C GLY A 91 -6.74 19.64 -3.46
N VAL A 92 -6.99 18.54 -4.19
CA VAL A 92 -8.30 17.87 -4.24
C VAL A 92 -8.47 17.00 -3.01
N ARG A 93 -9.41 17.36 -2.15
CA ARG A 93 -9.75 16.57 -0.96
C ARG A 93 -10.77 15.50 -1.33
N LEU A 94 -10.50 14.26 -0.94
CA LEU A 94 -11.42 13.13 -1.05
C LEU A 94 -11.75 12.62 0.35
N PRO A 95 -12.76 13.22 1.03
CA PRO A 95 -13.11 12.84 2.39
C PRO A 95 -13.42 11.35 2.48
N SER A 96 -13.04 10.72 3.59
CA SER A 96 -13.27 9.30 3.89
C SER A 96 -12.50 8.29 3.02
N VAL A 97 -12.01 8.65 1.82
CA VAL A 97 -11.25 7.73 0.96
C VAL A 97 -9.95 7.29 1.63
N ALA A 98 -9.18 8.22 2.19
CA ALA A 98 -7.96 7.88 2.92
C ALA A 98 -8.25 7.04 4.19
N PRO A 99 -9.20 7.40 5.08
CA PRO A 99 -9.61 6.55 6.19
C PRO A 99 -10.01 5.12 5.78
N THR A 100 -10.84 4.96 4.74
CA THR A 100 -11.21 3.63 4.22
C THR A 100 -10.00 2.85 3.74
N GLY A 101 -9.08 3.52 3.03
CA GLY A 101 -7.81 2.92 2.61
C GLY A 101 -6.98 2.45 3.82
N GLY A 102 -6.86 3.28 4.86
CA GLY A 102 -6.16 2.94 6.10
C GLY A 102 -6.75 1.71 6.79
N THR A 103 -8.09 1.61 6.86
CA THR A 103 -8.76 0.42 7.41
C THR A 103 -8.43 -0.85 6.61
N LEU A 104 -8.38 -0.77 5.28
CA LEU A 104 -7.98 -1.90 4.44
C LEU A 104 -6.52 -2.29 4.63
N LEU A 105 -5.62 -1.31 4.81
CA LEU A 105 -4.21 -1.59 5.12
C LEU A 105 -4.08 -2.32 6.47
N MET A 106 -4.81 -1.88 7.51
CA MET A 106 -4.88 -2.57 8.81
C MET A 106 -5.42 -4.01 8.65
N ALA A 107 -6.50 -4.17 7.87
CA ALA A 107 -7.07 -5.49 7.60
C ALA A 107 -6.08 -6.40 6.84
N GLY A 108 -5.30 -5.85 5.91
CA GLY A 108 -4.24 -6.59 5.21
C GLY A 108 -3.21 -7.18 6.15
N TRP A 109 -2.71 -6.39 7.11
CA TRP A 109 -1.79 -6.89 8.14
C TRP A 109 -2.42 -7.95 9.03
N ALA A 110 -3.66 -7.75 9.47
CA ALA A 110 -4.39 -8.72 10.27
C ALA A 110 -4.56 -10.05 9.51
N LEU A 111 -4.96 -10.00 8.24
CA LEU A 111 -5.13 -11.18 7.38
C LEU A 111 -3.80 -11.90 7.13
N LEU A 112 -2.71 -11.17 6.91
CA LEU A 112 -1.38 -11.74 6.76
C LEU A 112 -0.95 -12.46 8.04
N GLY A 113 -1.13 -11.84 9.22
CA GLY A 113 -0.86 -12.46 10.51
C GLY A 113 -1.71 -13.71 10.76
N LEU A 114 -3.02 -13.64 10.52
CA LEU A 114 -3.94 -14.79 10.61
C LEU A 114 -3.54 -15.92 9.64
N SER A 115 -3.01 -15.58 8.46
CA SER A 115 -2.53 -16.57 7.50
C SER A 115 -1.34 -17.39 8.03
N ALA A 116 -0.54 -16.82 8.93
CA ALA A 116 0.58 -17.47 9.59
C ALA A 116 0.16 -18.27 10.83
N LEU A 117 -0.81 -17.76 11.58
CA LEU A 117 -1.27 -18.40 12.83
C LEU A 117 -2.20 -19.59 12.59
N ARG A 118 -2.99 -19.59 11.50
CA ARG A 118 -3.83 -20.76 11.17
C ARG A 118 -2.95 -21.93 10.74
N ARG A 119 -2.85 -22.94 11.59
CA ARG A 119 -2.30 -24.26 11.24
C ARG A 119 -3.20 -24.90 10.16
N ARG A 120 -2.58 -25.77 9.35
CA ARG A 120 -3.24 -26.50 8.26
C ARG A 120 -4.45 -27.28 8.77
#